data_AF-A0A0T5ZXA5-F1
#
_entry.id   AF-A0A0T5ZXA5-F1
#
_cell.length_a   1.000
_cell.length_b   1.000
_cell.length_c   1.000
_cell.angle_alpha   90.00
_cell.angle_beta   90.00
_cell.angle_gamma   90.00
#
_symmetry.space_group_name_H-M   'P 1'
#
loop_
_entity.id
_entity.type
_entity.pdbx_description
1 polymer ?
#
loop_
_entity_poly.entity_id
_entity_poly.type
_entity_poly.pdbx_seq_one_letter_code
_entity_poly.pdbx_strand_id
1 'polypeptide(L)'
;MAPGTDPRLIKAQIDGVKSAIEDLSRAANRELVRVENREIRLALASLNLAVDLLLFLVTLSSKPYLEELDRQINVVENREKYG
;
A
#
# COMPACT_ATOMS: atom_id res chain seq x y z
N MET A 1 -22.75 -12.68 1.20
CA MET A 1 -21.86 -11.87 0.34
C MET A 1 -20.66 -12.72 -0.05
N ALA A 2 -20.22 -12.67 -1.31
CA ALA A 2 -18.98 -13.34 -1.70
C ALA A 2 -17.79 -12.63 -1.03
N PRO A 3 -16.70 -13.33 -0.64
CA PRO A 3 -15.55 -12.73 0.04
C PRO A 3 -15.00 -11.48 -0.66
N GLY A 4 -14.99 -11.46 -2.00
CA GLY A 4 -14.53 -10.32 -2.81
C GLY A 4 -15.50 -9.14 -2.94
N THR A 5 -16.57 -9.09 -2.14
CA THR A 5 -17.55 -7.98 -2.13
C THR A 5 -17.67 -7.29 -0.77
N ASP A 6 -16.94 -7.74 0.25
CA ASP A 6 -16.92 -7.08 1.56
C ASP A 6 -15.97 -5.86 1.52
N PRO A 7 -16.49 -4.62 1.70
CA PRO A 7 -15.67 -3.41 1.68
C PRO A 7 -14.52 -3.43 2.70
N ARG A 8 -14.68 -4.09 3.85
CA ARG A 8 -13.63 -4.22 4.87
C ARG A 8 -12.47 -5.07 4.36
N LEU A 9 -12.78 -6.20 3.71
CA LEU A 9 -11.76 -7.09 3.16
C LEU A 9 -11.00 -6.42 2.01
N ILE A 10 -11.71 -5.74 1.11
CA ILE A 10 -11.10 -5.01 -0.01
C ILE A 10 -10.16 -3.93 0.51
N LYS A 11 -10.61 -3.14 1.51
CA LYS A 11 -9.76 -2.12 2.15
C LYS A 11 -8.51 -2.74 2.78
N ALA A 12 -8.66 -3.81 3.56
CA ALA A 12 -7.54 -4.50 4.20
C ALA A 12 -6.53 -5.06 3.18
N GLN A 13 -6.99 -5.53 2.01
CA GLN A 13 -6.11 -5.99 0.94
C GLN A 13 -5.29 -4.83 0.34
N ILE A 14 -5.93 -3.69 0.07
CA ILE A 14 -5.24 -2.49 -0.44
C ILE A 14 -4.19 -2.00 0.55
N ASP A 15 -4.55 -1.90 1.83
CA ASP A 15 -3.63 -1.51 2.89
C ASP A 15 -2.47 -2.52 3.04
N GLY A 16 -2.76 -3.82 2.91
CA GLY A 16 -1.75 -4.88 2.91
C GLY A 16 -0.74 -4.76 1.76
N VAL A 17 -1.20 -4.46 0.55
CA VAL A 17 -0.31 -4.24 -0.61
C VAL A 17 0.60 -3.04 -0.37
N LYS A 18 0.07 -1.94 0.17
CA LYS A 18 0.86 -0.74 0.49
C LYS A 18 1.93 -1.04 1.53
N SER A 19 1.57 -1.74 2.61
CA SER A 19 2.51 -2.15 3.66
C SER A 19 3.63 -3.03 3.09
N ALA A 20 3.30 -3.99 2.22
CA ALA A 20 4.30 -4.87 1.62
C ALA A 20 5.31 -4.11 0.75
N ILE A 21 4.86 -3.11 -0.02
CA ILE A 21 5.74 -2.25 -0.83
C ILE A 21 6.66 -1.41 0.08
N GLU A 22 6.13 -0.85 1.16
CA GLU A 22 6.91 -0.09 2.13
C GLU A 22 8.00 -0.95 2.80
N ASP A 23 7.67 -2.19 3.18
CA ASP A 23 8.61 -3.11 3.79
C ASP A 23 9.74 -3.51 2.83
N LEU A 24 9.41 -3.70 1.55
CA LEU A 24 10.39 -3.95 0.49
C LEU A 24 11.34 -2.75 0.29
N SER A 25 10.80 -1.53 0.22
CA SER A 25 11.64 -0.30 0.11
C SER A 25 12.54 -0.14 1.34
N ARG A 26 12.02 -0.40 2.55
CA ARG A 26 12.84 -0.37 3.78
C ARG A 26 13.93 -1.45 3.81
N ALA A 27 13.61 -2.66 3.36
CA ALA A 27 14.59 -3.74 3.27
C ALA A 27 15.69 -3.42 2.24
N ALA A 28 15.32 -2.94 1.05
CA ALA A 28 16.26 -2.54 0.01
C ALA A 28 17.21 -1.44 0.48
N ASN A 29 16.70 -0.42 1.18
CA ASN A 29 17.52 0.65 1.76
C ASN A 29 18.53 0.16 2.81
N ARG A 30 18.16 -0.84 3.63
CA ARG A 30 19.09 -1.45 4.60
C ARG A 30 20.24 -2.19 3.92
N GLU A 31 19.95 -2.94 2.86
CA GLU A 31 20.97 -3.68 2.13
C GLU A 31 21.86 -2.78 1.28
N LEU A 32 21.33 -1.68 0.75
CA LEU A 32 22.08 -0.67 -0.02
C LEU A 32 23.32 -0.14 0.71
N VAL A 33 23.23 0.06 2.02
CA VAL A 33 24.34 0.54 2.86
C VAL A 33 25.49 -0.47 2.93
N ARG A 34 25.21 -1.76 2.73
CA ARG A 34 26.19 -2.86 2.81
C ARG A 34 26.89 -3.16 1.49
N VAL A 35 26.43 -2.57 0.38
CA VAL A 35 27.01 -2.82 -0.95
C VAL A 35 28.27 -1.98 -1.14
N GLU A 36 29.45 -2.60 -1.18
CA GLU A 36 30.73 -1.90 -1.35
C GLU A 36 30.94 -1.34 -2.77
N ASN A 37 30.49 -2.07 -3.79
CA ASN A 37 30.63 -1.64 -5.18
C ASN A 37 29.75 -0.41 -5.48
N ARG A 38 30.38 0.69 -5.89
CA ARG A 38 29.73 1.98 -6.15
C ARG A 38 28.68 1.92 -7.27
N GLU A 39 28.97 1.23 -8.37
CA GLU A 39 28.05 1.17 -9.52
C GLU A 39 26.79 0.39 -9.16
N ILE A 40 26.95 -0.74 -8.47
CA ILE A 40 25.83 -1.53 -7.96
C ILE A 40 25.00 -0.72 -6.97
N ARG A 41 25.65 0.00 -6.05
CA ARG A 41 24.97 0.86 -5.07
C ARG A 41 24.15 1.96 -5.76
N LEU A 42 24.69 2.60 -6.79
CA LEU A 42 23.97 3.63 -7.56
C LEU A 42 22.76 3.03 -8.29
N ALA A 43 22.92 1.89 -8.96
CA ALA A 43 21.83 1.22 -9.65
C ALA A 43 20.70 0.82 -8.70
N LEU A 44 21.04 0.26 -7.53
CA LEU A 44 20.08 -0.09 -6.49
C LEU A 44 19.37 1.14 -5.90
N ALA A 45 20.08 2.27 -5.73
CA ALA A 45 19.47 3.51 -5.27
C ALA A 45 18.45 4.06 -6.28
N SER A 46 18.78 4.01 -7.59
CA SER A 46 17.84 4.38 -8.65
C SER A 46 16.62 3.45 -8.69
N LEU A 47 16.81 2.15 -8.47
CA LEU A 47 15.70 1.19 -8.36
C LEU A 47 14.81 1.51 -7.15
N ASN A 48 15.40 1.84 -6.00
CA ASN A 48 14.63 2.20 -4.80
C ASN A 48 13.75 3.43 -5.06
N LEU A 49 14.29 4.45 -5.72
CA LEU A 49 13.51 5.65 -6.08
C LEU A 49 12.31 5.31 -6.98
N ALA A 50 12.47 4.37 -7.91
CA ALA A 50 11.36 3.90 -8.75
C ALA A 50 10.28 3.17 -7.93
N VAL A 51 10.67 2.37 -6.92
CA VAL A 51 9.74 1.72 -5.99
C VAL A 51 8.98 2.76 -5.14
N ASP A 52 9.66 3.80 -4.66
CA ASP A 52 9.02 4.88 -3.89
C ASP A 52 8.00 5.65 -4.75
N LEU A 53 8.33 5.90 -6.02
CA LEU A 53 7.39 6.50 -6.99
C LEU A 53 6.17 5.59 -7.22
N LEU A 54 6.36 4.28 -7.35
CA LEU A 54 5.25 3.33 -7.49
C LEU A 54 4.35 3.35 -6.25
N LEU A 55 4.92 3.35 -5.04
CA LEU A 55 4.16 3.46 -3.79
C LEU A 55 3.33 4.76 -3.75
N PHE A 56 3.93 5.87 -4.18
CA PHE A 56 3.23 7.16 -4.26
C PHE A 56 2.05 7.09 -5.23
N LEU A 57 2.25 6.55 -6.43
CA LEU A 57 1.19 6.41 -7.45
C LEU A 57 0.07 5.47 -6.99
N VAL A 58 0.40 4.34 -6.36
CA VAL A 58 -0.58 3.42 -5.77
C VAL A 58 -1.38 4.13 -4.70
N THR A 59 -0.73 4.87 -3.80
CA THR A 59 -1.40 5.63 -2.74
C THR A 59 -2.33 6.70 -3.29
N LEU A 60 -1.87 7.44 -4.30
CA LEU A 60 -2.66 8.50 -4.93
C LEU A 60 -3.89 7.92 -5.65
N SER A 61 -3.69 6.85 -6.43
CA SER A 61 -4.76 6.22 -7.21
C SER A 61 -5.75 5.45 -6.33
N SER A 62 -5.31 4.86 -5.22
CA SER A 62 -6.20 4.10 -4.33
C SER A 62 -7.02 4.99 -3.39
N LYS A 63 -6.61 6.24 -3.15
CA LYS A 63 -7.23 7.13 -2.16
C LYS A 63 -8.75 7.32 -2.35
N PRO A 64 -9.27 7.65 -3.55
CA PRO A 64 -10.72 7.83 -3.73
C PRO A 64 -11.51 6.55 -3.46
N TYR A 65 -10.93 5.39 -3.80
CA TYR A 65 -11.55 4.09 -3.56
C TYR A 65 -11.58 3.75 -2.07
N LEU A 66 -10.50 4.04 -1.33
CA LEU A 66 -10.45 3.83 0.12
C LEU A 66 -11.48 4.72 0.84
N GLU A 67 -11.62 5.97 0.43
CA GLU A 67 -12.63 6.89 0.98
C GLU A 67 -14.06 6.38 0.73
N GLU A 68 -14.34 5.82 -0.43
CA GLU A 68 -15.64 5.23 -0.74
C GLU A 68 -15.90 3.94 0.05
N LEU A 69 -14.89 3.08 0.21
CA LEU A 69 -14.98 1.89 1.06
C LEU A 69 -15.29 2.27 2.51
N ASP A 70 -14.63 3.30 3.04
CA ASP A 70 -14.89 3.81 4.39
C ASP A 70 -16.34 4.33 4.55
N ARG A 71 -16.88 5.01 3.54
CA ARG A 71 -18.30 5.41 3.54
C ARG A 71 -19.23 4.21 3.59
N GLN A 72 -18.98 3.18 2.78
CA GLN A 72 -19.82 1.98 2.76
C GLN A 72 -19.81 1.25 4.10
N ILE A 73 -18.64 1.11 4.72
CA ILE A 73 -18.48 0.50 6.05
C ILE A 73 -19.31 1.27 7.08
N ASN A 74 -19.17 2.60 7.11
CA ASN A 74 -19.91 3.45 8.04
C ASN A 74 -21.44 3.37 7.83
N VAL A 75 -21.90 3.24 6.58
CA VAL A 75 -23.34 3.09 6.27
C VAL A 75 -23.86 1.75 6.81
N VAL A 76 -23.11 0.66 6.63
CA VAL A 76 -23.48 -0.66 7.16
C VAL A 76 -23.54 -0.63 8.69
N GLU A 77 -22.52 -0.09 9.35
CA GLU A 77 -22.45 -0.02 10.82
C GLU A 77 -23.59 0.83 11.41
N ASN A 78 -23.94 1.94 10.78
CA ASN A 78 -25.06 2.77 11.23
C ASN A 78 -26.42 2.08 11.05
N ARG A 79 -26.59 1.26 10.00
CA ARG A 79 -27.80 0.46 9.83
C ARG A 79 -27.94 -0.61 10.91
N GLU A 80 -26.85 -1.26 11.30
CA GLU A 80 -26.86 -2.26 12.37
C GLU A 80 -27.10 -1.65 13.76
N LYS A 81 -26.68 -0.40 13.97
CA LYS A 81 -26.78 0.26 15.29
C LYS A 81 -28.14 0.90 15.57
N TYR A 82 -28.87 1.31 14.52
CA TYR A 82 -30.11 2.09 14.64
C TYR A 82 -31.31 1.49 13.89
N GLY A 83 -31.15 0.32 13.25
CA GLY A 83 -32.19 -0.42 12.54
C GLY A 83 -32.86 -1.51 13.36
#